data_AF-A0A947IJ70-F1
#
_entry.id   AF-A0A947IJ70-F1
#
_cell.length_a   1.000
_cell.length_b   1.000
_cell.length_c   1.000
_cell.angle_alpha   90.00
_cell.angle_beta   90.00
_cell.angle_gamma   90.00
#
_symmetry.space_group_name_H-M   'P 1'
#
loop_
_entity.id
_entity.type
_entity.pdbx_description
1 polymer ?
#
loop_
_entity_poly.entity_id
_entity_poly.type
_entity_poly.pdbx_seq_one_letter_code
_entity_poly.pdbx_strand_id
1 'polypeptide(L)'
;DSVAVNILIPYPGTEFYKKFEREGRIICTDYTKYTGGTVIVRPKNMTVEQLQAGYNRFTKDYYRMMEIVYRAFKQPNAVATIARLIANVGHRMNCVS
;
A
#
# COMPACT_ATOMS: atom_id res chain seq x y z
N ASP A 1 -1.30 8.26 -15.38
CA ASP A 1 -0.11 7.48 -15.02
C ASP A 1 -0.34 6.72 -13.72
N SER A 2 -0.13 5.41 -13.73
CA SER A 2 -0.32 4.53 -12.56
C SER A 2 1.03 4.24 -11.91
N VAL A 3 1.14 4.38 -10.58
CA VAL A 3 2.36 4.04 -9.83
C VAL A 3 2.23 2.61 -9.32
N ALA A 4 3.25 1.78 -9.55
CA ALA A 4 3.38 0.45 -8.98
C ALA A 4 4.40 0.46 -7.84
N VAL A 5 3.99 0.03 -6.66
CA VAL A 5 4.87 -0.11 -5.49
C VAL A 5 5.07 -1.58 -5.21
N ASN A 6 6.33 -2.01 -5.10
CA ASN A 6 6.69 -3.39 -4.89
C ASN A 6 7.59 -3.52 -3.67
N ILE A 7 7.39 -4.59 -2.91
CA ILE A 7 8.34 -5.08 -1.93
C ILE A 7 9.54 -5.65 -2.68
N LEU A 8 10.74 -5.47 -2.12
CA LEU A 8 11.98 -5.98 -2.71
C LEU A 8 11.94 -7.51 -2.82
N ILE A 9 12.02 -8.02 -4.05
CA ILE A 9 12.00 -9.44 -4.37
C ILE A 9 13.37 -9.86 -4.89
N PRO A 10 14.13 -10.68 -4.14
CA PRO A 10 15.32 -11.30 -4.69
C PRO A 10 14.93 -12.42 -5.66
N TYR A 11 15.15 -12.22 -6.96
CA TYR A 11 14.94 -13.28 -7.96
C TYR A 11 16.10 -14.27 -7.98
N PRO A 12 15.86 -15.59 -8.02
CA PRO A 12 16.91 -16.60 -8.14
C PRO A 12 17.86 -16.32 -9.30
N GLY A 13 19.15 -16.52 -9.07
CA GLY A 13 20.22 -16.18 -10.03
C GLY A 13 20.72 -14.74 -9.96
N THR A 14 20.05 -13.83 -9.24
CA THR A 14 20.55 -12.47 -9.01
C THR A 14 21.54 -12.42 -7.85
N GLU A 15 22.47 -11.45 -7.88
CA GLU A 15 23.39 -11.19 -6.75
C GLU A 15 22.65 -10.85 -5.46
N PHE A 16 21.48 -10.21 -5.59
CA PHE A 16 20.62 -9.89 -4.46
C PHE A 16 20.06 -11.15 -3.80
N TYR A 17 19.65 -12.14 -4.58
CA TYR A 17 19.23 -13.44 -4.06
C TYR A 17 20.36 -14.14 -3.32
N LYS A 18 21.56 -14.24 -3.92
CA LYS A 18 22.74 -14.83 -3.27
C LYS A 18 23.08 -14.12 -1.96
N LYS A 19 22.90 -12.80 -1.87
CA LYS A 19 23.09 -12.05 -0.63
C LYS A 19 22.08 -12.46 0.45
N PHE A 20 20.79 -12.49 0.13
CA PHE A 20 19.76 -12.86 1.10
C PHE A 20 19.82 -14.33 1.50
N GLU A 21 20.23 -15.20 0.58
CA GLU A 21 20.50 -16.61 0.84
C GLU A 21 21.68 -16.78 1.81
N ARG A 22 22.82 -16.12 1.55
CA ARG A 22 23.97 -16.11 2.48
C ARG A 22 23.64 -15.54 3.86
N GLU A 23 22.77 -14.53 3.91
CA GLU A 23 22.29 -13.96 5.17
C GLU A 23 21.22 -14.84 5.87
N GLY A 24 20.76 -15.94 5.25
CA GLY A 24 19.73 -16.82 5.82
C GLY A 24 18.35 -16.17 5.92
N ARG A 25 18.05 -15.23 5.02
CA ARG A 25 16.87 -14.35 5.09
C ARG A 25 15.78 -14.68 4.06
N ILE A 26 15.98 -15.68 3.19
CA ILE A 26 14.92 -16.16 2.30
C ILE A 26 13.92 -16.97 3.12
N ILE A 27 12.64 -16.56 3.11
CA ILE A 27 11.57 -17.27 3.84
C ILE A 27 10.66 -18.08 2.91
N CYS A 28 10.65 -17.80 1.61
CA CYS A 28 9.84 -18.53 0.63
C CYS A 28 10.51 -18.57 -0.75
N THR A 29 10.59 -19.77 -1.32
CA THR A 29 11.14 -20.03 -2.67
C THR A 29 10.06 -20.39 -3.69
N ASP A 30 8.79 -20.38 -3.28
CA ASP A 30 7.65 -20.61 -4.16
C ASP A 30 7.47 -19.41 -5.11
N TYR A 31 7.80 -19.63 -6.39
CA TYR A 31 7.75 -18.63 -7.44
C TYR A 31 6.35 -18.02 -7.64
N THR A 32 5.28 -18.73 -7.27
CA THR A 32 3.92 -18.19 -7.38
C THR A 32 3.69 -16.97 -6.47
N LYS A 33 4.54 -16.78 -5.45
CA LYS A 33 4.48 -15.64 -4.52
C LYS A 33 5.31 -14.44 -4.94
N TYR A 34 6.01 -14.50 -6.07
CA TYR A 34 6.92 -13.45 -6.54
C TYR A 34 6.14 -12.35 -7.30
N THR A 35 5.11 -11.80 -6.65
CA THR A 35 4.11 -10.92 -7.25
C THR A 35 4.29 -9.42 -6.95
N GLY A 36 5.35 -9.04 -6.23
CA GLY A 36 5.61 -7.66 -5.79
C GLY A 36 4.92 -7.28 -4.48
N GLY A 37 3.82 -7.94 -4.11
CA GLY A 37 3.05 -7.63 -2.91
C GLY A 37 3.26 -8.57 -1.72
N THR A 38 4.02 -9.65 -1.90
CA THR A 38 4.24 -10.66 -0.84
C THR A 38 5.65 -10.54 -0.30
N VAL A 39 5.78 -10.46 1.02
CA VAL A 39 7.09 -10.53 1.67
C VAL A 39 7.64 -11.96 1.56
N ILE A 40 8.71 -12.13 0.79
CA ILE A 40 9.42 -13.42 0.63
C ILE A 40 10.81 -13.45 1.30
N VAL A 41 11.15 -12.36 2.01
CA VAL A 41 12.40 -12.23 2.76
C VAL A 41 12.17 -11.72 4.18
N ARG A 42 12.99 -12.15 5.13
CA ARG A 42 13.02 -11.60 6.49
C ARG A 42 13.66 -10.21 6.48
N PRO A 43 12.98 -9.12 6.89
CA PRO A 43 13.59 -7.79 7.02
C PRO A 43 14.62 -7.73 8.18
N LYS A 44 15.52 -6.74 8.20
CA LYS A 44 16.51 -6.58 9.30
C LYS A 44 15.95 -5.90 10.55
N ASN A 45 15.04 -4.93 10.36
CA ASN A 45 14.62 -3.99 11.41
C ASN A 45 13.13 -4.11 11.78
N MET A 46 12.42 -5.09 11.23
CA MET A 46 10.99 -5.31 11.47
C MET A 46 10.63 -6.76 11.19
N THR A 47 9.48 -7.20 11.70
CA THR A 47 8.96 -8.54 11.42
C THR A 47 8.36 -8.61 10.00
N VAL A 48 8.18 -9.82 9.50
CA VAL A 48 7.56 -10.08 8.18
C VAL A 48 6.13 -9.53 8.17
N GLU A 49 5.41 -9.72 9.26
CA GLU A 49 4.03 -9.28 9.46
C GLU A 49 3.93 -7.76 9.49
N GLN A 50 4.88 -7.08 10.16
CA GLN A 50 4.95 -5.62 10.18
C GLN A 50 5.17 -5.06 8.77
N LEU A 51 6.09 -5.64 7.99
CA LEU A 51 6.34 -5.20 6.63
C LEU A 51 5.11 -5.44 5.73
N GLN A 52 4.50 -6.61 5.83
CA GLN A 52 3.31 -6.96 5.04
C GLN A 52 2.12 -6.05 5.38
N ALA A 53 1.89 -5.79 6.66
CA ALA A 53 0.84 -4.88 7.12
C ALA A 53 1.10 -3.44 6.64
N GLY A 54 2.35 -2.98 6.69
CA GLY A 54 2.75 -1.67 6.18
C GLY A 54 2.49 -1.53 4.67
N TYR A 55 2.87 -2.53 3.89
CA TYR A 55 2.61 -2.57 2.45
C TYR A 55 1.11 -2.52 2.13
N ASN A 56 0.30 -3.34 2.82
CA ASN A 56 -1.15 -3.38 2.64
C ASN A 56 -1.79 -2.02 2.99
N ARG A 57 -1.34 -1.38 4.08
CA ARG A 57 -1.83 -0.06 4.51
C ARG A 57 -1.48 1.01 3.49
N PHE A 58 -0.23 1.06 3.05
CA PHE A 58 0.23 2.02 2.05
C PHE A 58 -0.58 1.90 0.76
N THR A 59 -0.75 0.68 0.25
CA THR A 59 -1.50 0.40 -0.98
C THR A 59 -2.93 0.90 -0.86
N LYS A 60 -3.61 0.56 0.25
CA LYS A 60 -4.98 1.02 0.52
C LYS A 60 -5.10 2.54 0.62
N ASP A 61 -4.20 3.18 1.36
CA ASP A 61 -4.23 4.64 1.57
C ASP A 61 -3.93 5.40 0.26
N TYR A 62 -3.00 4.90 -0.56
CA TYR A 62 -2.68 5.47 -1.87
C TYR A 62 -3.89 5.46 -2.81
N TYR A 63 -4.54 4.30 -3.00
CA TYR A 63 -5.73 4.21 -3.85
C TYR A 63 -6.89 5.06 -3.33
N ARG A 64 -7.11 5.08 -2.00
CA ARG A 64 -8.15 5.94 -1.40
C ARG A 64 -7.89 7.43 -1.68
N MET A 65 -6.65 7.87 -1.56
CA MET A 65 -6.26 9.26 -1.85
C MET A 65 -6.49 9.59 -3.33
N MET A 66 -6.09 8.71 -4.25
CA MET A 66 -6.32 8.90 -5.68
C MET A 66 -7.80 8.99 -6.02
N GLU A 67 -8.66 8.18 -5.39
CA GLU A 67 -10.11 8.28 -5.58
C GLU A 67 -10.68 9.62 -5.11
N ILE A 68 -10.23 10.13 -3.96
CA ILE A 68 -10.69 11.42 -3.43
C ILE A 68 -10.32 12.55 -4.40
N VAL A 69 -9.06 12.55 -4.84
CA VAL A 69 -8.53 13.54 -5.79
C VAL A 69 -9.28 13.46 -7.12
N TYR A 70 -9.46 12.26 -7.67
CA TYR A 70 -10.21 12.03 -8.90
C TYR A 70 -11.66 12.53 -8.80
N ARG A 71 -12.35 12.25 -7.68
CA ARG A 71 -13.71 12.76 -7.43
C ARG A 71 -13.75 14.29 -7.33
N ALA A 72 -12.75 14.91 -6.72
CA ALA A 72 -12.66 16.36 -6.62
C ALA A 72 -12.46 17.02 -8.01
N PHE A 73 -11.58 16.47 -8.85
CA PHE A 73 -11.35 16.98 -10.20
C PHE A 73 -12.53 16.79 -11.15
N LYS A 74 -13.40 15.79 -10.92
CA LYS A 74 -14.59 15.55 -11.76
C LYS A 74 -15.77 16.47 -11.41
N GLN A 75 -15.75 17.18 -10.29
CA GLN A 75 -16.82 18.12 -9.94
C GLN A 75 -16.44 19.56 -10.37
N PRO A 76 -17.13 20.15 -11.36
CA PRO A 76 -16.77 21.46 -11.90
C PRO A 76 -16.98 22.64 -10.93
N ASN A 77 -17.71 22.42 -9.82
CA ASN A 77 -18.03 23.47 -8.85
C ASN A 77 -17.43 23.15 -7.47
N ALA A 78 -16.30 23.79 -7.14
CA ALA A 78 -15.60 23.64 -5.85
C ALA A 78 -16.52 23.93 -4.64
N VAL A 79 -17.46 24.88 -4.78
CA VAL A 79 -18.43 25.25 -3.75
C VAL A 79 -19.37 24.09 -3.40
N ALA A 80 -19.83 23.32 -4.40
CA ALA A 80 -20.72 22.17 -4.17
C ALA A 80 -19.99 21.00 -3.51
N THR A 81 -18.69 20.84 -3.79
CA THR A 81 -17.83 19.82 -3.16
C THR A 81 -17.57 20.17 -1.69
N ILE A 82 -17.23 21.42 -1.39
CA ILE A 82 -17.05 21.90 -0.01
C ILE A 82 -18.35 21.76 0.79
N ALA A 83 -19.49 22.17 0.22
CA ALA A 83 -20.80 22.03 0.84
C ALA A 83 -21.16 20.56 1.15
N ARG A 84 -20.88 19.62 0.21
CA ARG A 84 -21.10 18.18 0.43
C ARG A 84 -20.17 17.57 1.48
N LEU A 85 -18.91 18.01 1.55
CA LEU A 85 -17.97 17.54 2.57
C LEU A 85 -18.42 18.01 3.96
N ILE A 86 -18.82 19.28 4.10
CA ILE A 86 -19.36 19.83 5.35
C ILE A 86 -20.63 19.08 5.77
N ALA A 87 -21.56 18.83 4.83
CA ALA A 87 -22.79 18.09 5.11
C ALA A 87 -22.51 16.63 5.54
N ASN A 88 -21.61 15.92 4.85
CA ASN A 88 -21.24 14.54 5.20
C ASN A 88 -20.52 14.45 6.57
N VAL A 89 -19.70 15.45 6.91
CA VAL A 89 -19.04 15.51 8.23
C VAL A 89 -20.07 15.85 9.31
N GLY A 90 -20.95 16.81 9.07
CA GLY A 90 -22.03 17.18 10.01
C GLY A 90 -22.97 16.02 10.33
N HIS A 91 -23.34 15.21 9.33
CA HIS A 91 -24.19 14.05 9.53
C HIS A 91 -23.51 12.93 10.34
N ARG A 92 -22.17 12.80 10.25
CA ARG A 92 -21.39 11.86 11.07
C ARG A 92 -21.24 12.30 12.51
N MET A 93 -21.18 13.60 12.78
CA MET A 93 -21.05 14.15 14.14
C MET A 93 -22.38 14.09 14.90
N ASN A 94 -23.53 14.24 14.22
CA ASN A 94 -24.86 14.16 14.84
C ASN A 94 -25.32 12.73 15.20
N CYS A 95 -24.60 11.67 14.77
CA CYS A 95 -24.90 10.29 15.15
C CYS A 95 -24.05 9.77 16.33
N VAL A 96 -23.23 10.62 16.97
CA VAL A 96 -22.40 10.28 18.15
C VAL A 96 -22.78 11.17 19.35
N SER A 97 -24.04 11.58 19.46
CA SER A 97 -24.64 12.19 20.65
C SER A 97 -25.96 11.50 20.98
#